data_AF-A0A1M3BZC4-F1
#
_entry.id   AF-A0A1M3BZC4-F1
#
_cell.length_a   1.000
_cell.length_b   1.000
_cell.length_c   1.000
_cell.angle_alpha   90.00
_cell.angle_beta   90.00
_cell.angle_gamma   90.00
#
_symmetry.space_group_name_H-M   'P 1'
#
loop_
_entity.id
_entity.type
_entity.pdbx_description
1 polymer ?
#
loop_
_entity_poly.entity_id
_entity_poly.type
_entity_poly.pdbx_seq_one_letter_code
_entity_poly.pdbx_strand_id
1 'polypeptide(L)'
;VISPDKAWGMQTTALKPETMATLIRLARDIYPHDTVADRFYAIAVKGHDTKAGTDAAHKELIEAGIADLDRRAGEGGYRGLGWEDDRVKILRDIETTPFFQAVRGDLVVSFYNQKELWPHFGYEGESYSKGGYIARGFDDIEWL
;
A
#
# COMPACT_ATOMS: atom_id res chain seq x y z
N VAL A 1 -14.55 12.61 -1.02
CA VAL A 1 -13.88 13.41 0.03
C VAL A 1 -12.64 14.03 -0.56
N ILE A 2 -12.52 15.37 -0.57
CA ILE A 2 -11.29 16.09 -0.89
C ILE A 2 -10.74 16.57 0.46
N SER A 3 -9.62 16.00 0.90
CA SER A 3 -8.82 16.55 2.02
C SER A 3 -7.63 17.27 1.39
N PRO A 4 -7.21 18.46 1.87
CA PRO A 4 -6.07 19.19 1.33
C PRO A 4 -4.78 18.35 1.30
N ASP A 5 -4.64 17.43 2.26
CA ASP A 5 -3.48 16.52 2.38
C ASP A 5 -3.64 15.22 1.56
N LYS A 6 -4.75 15.10 0.82
CA LYS A 6 -5.18 13.90 0.07
C LYS A 6 -5.59 14.21 -1.37
N ALA A 7 -5.01 15.26 -1.95
CA ALA A 7 -5.32 15.72 -3.29
C ALA A 7 -4.71 14.83 -4.40
N TRP A 8 -4.76 13.50 -4.25
CA TRP A 8 -4.33 12.58 -5.32
C TRP A 8 -5.46 12.28 -6.33
N GLY A 9 -6.65 12.85 -6.12
CA GLY A 9 -7.77 12.78 -7.08
C GLY A 9 -8.31 11.37 -7.34
N MET A 10 -7.94 10.39 -6.51
CA MET A 10 -8.36 9.01 -6.69
C MET A 10 -9.86 8.87 -6.45
N GLN A 11 -10.61 8.62 -7.53
CA GLN A 11 -12.01 8.21 -7.43
C GLN A 11 -12.08 6.73 -7.06
N THR A 12 -12.89 6.38 -6.07
CA THR A 12 -13.28 5.00 -5.77
C THR A 12 -14.57 4.67 -6.53
N THR A 13 -14.66 3.48 -7.11
CA THR A 13 -15.84 3.05 -7.85
C THR A 13 -16.64 1.95 -7.14
N ALA A 14 -15.99 1.10 -6.35
CA ALA A 14 -16.62 -0.06 -5.72
C ALA A 14 -16.49 -0.08 -4.19
N LEU A 15 -15.33 0.31 -3.66
CA LEU A 15 -15.09 0.43 -2.22
C LEU A 15 -15.60 1.78 -1.70
N LYS A 16 -15.91 1.83 -0.40
CA LYS A 16 -16.22 3.10 0.26
C LYS A 16 -14.98 4.02 0.24
N PRO A 17 -15.16 5.34 0.08
CA PRO A 17 -14.04 6.29 0.14
C PRO A 17 -13.20 6.16 1.42
N GLU A 18 -13.87 5.89 2.54
CA GLU A 18 -13.22 5.80 3.85
C GLU A 18 -12.42 4.51 4.00
N THR A 19 -12.95 3.40 3.46
CA THR A 19 -12.23 2.13 3.31
C THR A 19 -10.95 2.33 2.52
N MET A 20 -11.03 3.00 1.37
CA MET A 20 -9.85 3.31 0.55
C MET A 20 -8.84 4.19 1.31
N ALA A 21 -9.31 5.21 2.01
CA ALA A 21 -8.42 6.09 2.76
C ALA A 21 -7.66 5.33 3.87
N THR A 22 -8.32 4.41 4.59
CA THR A 22 -7.67 3.54 5.59
C THR A 22 -6.73 2.53 4.94
N LEU A 23 -7.11 1.97 3.79
CA LEU A 23 -6.26 1.05 3.03
C LEU A 23 -4.94 1.68 2.58
N ILE A 24 -4.94 2.97 2.21
CA ILE A 24 -3.71 3.71 1.87
C ILE A 24 -2.79 3.86 3.08
N ARG A 25 -3.33 4.21 4.25
CA ARG A 25 -2.56 4.29 5.50
C ARG A 25 -1.99 2.93 5.89
N LEU A 26 -2.83 1.89 5.85
CA LEU A 26 -2.44 0.50 6.08
C LEU A 26 -1.29 0.08 5.16
N ALA A 27 -1.37 0.39 3.86
CA ALA A 27 -0.30 0.06 2.92
C ALA A 27 1.04 0.70 3.27
N ARG A 28 1.02 1.98 3.70
CA ARG A 28 2.22 2.67 4.18
C ARG A 28 2.79 2.05 5.44
N ASP A 29 1.94 1.63 6.38
CA ASP A 29 2.41 0.99 7.60
C ASP A 29 2.91 -0.46 7.36
N ILE A 30 2.46 -1.16 6.31
CA ILE A 30 2.95 -2.51 5.93
C ILE A 30 4.34 -2.45 5.29
N TYR A 31 4.58 -1.50 4.38
CA TYR A 31 5.88 -1.28 3.73
C TYR A 31 6.29 0.19 3.88
N PRO A 32 6.79 0.61 5.05
CA PRO A 32 7.08 2.01 5.31
C PRO A 32 8.31 2.49 4.55
N HIS A 33 8.13 3.59 3.81
CA HIS A 33 9.20 4.34 3.15
C HIS A 33 9.01 5.84 3.38
N ASP A 34 9.93 6.46 4.11
CA ASP A 34 9.84 7.87 4.51
C ASP A 34 9.94 8.83 3.33
N THR A 35 10.76 8.50 2.33
CA THR A 35 11.01 9.34 1.15
C THR A 35 9.98 9.17 0.04
N VAL A 36 9.02 8.25 0.20
CA VAL A 36 8.00 7.95 -0.82
C VAL A 36 6.68 8.66 -0.48
N ALA A 37 6.17 9.40 -1.47
CA ALA A 37 4.91 10.11 -1.35
C ALA A 37 3.69 9.16 -1.30
N ASP A 38 2.67 9.53 -0.52
CA ASP A 38 1.44 8.73 -0.34
C ASP A 38 0.69 8.42 -1.65
N ARG A 39 0.88 9.21 -2.71
CA ARG A 39 0.29 8.95 -4.04
C ARG A 39 0.66 7.58 -4.59
N PHE A 40 1.87 7.08 -4.29
CA PHE A 40 2.34 5.78 -4.77
C PHE A 40 1.64 4.63 -4.04
N TYR A 41 1.36 4.80 -2.75
CA TYR A 41 0.54 3.86 -1.98
C TYR A 41 -0.91 3.86 -2.47
N ALA A 42 -1.46 5.04 -2.78
CA ALA A 42 -2.79 5.16 -3.39
C ALA A 42 -2.87 4.37 -4.70
N ILE A 43 -1.91 4.57 -5.62
CA ILE A 43 -1.83 3.83 -6.88
C ILE A 43 -1.75 2.32 -6.62
N ALA A 44 -0.90 1.88 -5.68
CA ALA A 44 -0.71 0.48 -5.37
C ALA A 44 -2.02 -0.20 -4.94
N VAL A 45 -2.77 0.41 -4.02
CA VAL A 45 -4.01 -0.19 -3.50
C VAL A 45 -5.24 -0.01 -4.40
N LYS A 46 -5.14 0.77 -5.48
CA LYS A 46 -6.26 0.99 -6.41
C LYS A 46 -6.78 -0.30 -7.04
N GLY A 47 -5.90 -1.28 -7.23
CA GLY A 47 -6.26 -2.61 -7.74
C GLY A 47 -7.34 -3.30 -6.91
N HIS A 48 -7.37 -3.07 -5.59
CA HIS A 48 -8.42 -3.61 -4.72
C HIS A 48 -9.81 -3.02 -5.00
N ASP A 49 -9.90 -1.74 -5.34
CA ASP A 49 -11.18 -1.10 -5.73
C ASP A 49 -11.67 -1.61 -7.08
N THR A 50 -10.78 -1.74 -8.06
CA THR A 50 -11.13 -2.34 -9.35
C THR A 50 -11.63 -3.77 -9.19
N LYS A 51 -10.92 -4.60 -8.41
CA LYS A 51 -11.31 -5.99 -8.15
C LYS A 51 -12.62 -6.08 -7.37
N ALA A 52 -12.84 -5.22 -6.38
CA ALA A 52 -14.10 -5.15 -5.64
C ALA A 52 -15.31 -4.80 -6.53
N GLY A 53 -15.10 -4.19 -7.69
CA GLY A 53 -16.17 -3.90 -8.67
C GLY A 53 -16.68 -5.12 -9.42
N THR A 54 -15.89 -6.20 -9.49
CA THR A 54 -16.22 -7.42 -10.25
C THR A 54 -16.25 -8.68 -9.38
N ASP A 55 -15.73 -8.62 -8.16
CA ASP A 55 -15.66 -9.74 -7.21
C ASP A 55 -16.25 -9.30 -5.86
N ALA A 56 -17.48 -9.76 -5.59
CA ALA A 56 -18.20 -9.43 -4.35
C ALA A 56 -17.53 -10.03 -3.11
N ALA A 57 -16.88 -11.19 -3.21
CA ALA A 57 -16.18 -11.81 -2.09
C ALA A 57 -14.91 -11.02 -1.75
N HIS A 58 -14.18 -10.53 -2.76
CA HIS A 58 -13.05 -9.65 -2.55
C HIS A 58 -13.49 -8.29 -1.96
N LYS A 59 -14.61 -7.74 -2.43
CA LYS A 59 -15.17 -6.51 -1.85
C LYS A 59 -15.47 -6.69 -0.36
N GLU A 60 -16.14 -7.77 0.00
CA GLU A 60 -16.45 -8.09 1.41
C GLU A 60 -15.16 -8.28 2.23
N LEU A 61 -14.18 -9.00 1.70
CA LEU A 61 -12.88 -9.21 2.35
C LEU A 61 -12.22 -7.88 2.74
N ILE A 62 -12.21 -6.90 1.83
CA ILE A 62 -11.57 -5.60 2.06
C ILE A 62 -12.40 -4.72 3.01
N GLU A 63 -13.72 -4.62 2.79
CA GLU A 63 -14.60 -3.79 3.61
C GLU A 63 -14.68 -4.31 5.06
N ALA A 64 -14.82 -5.63 5.24
CA ALA A 64 -14.85 -6.25 6.56
C ALA A 64 -13.49 -6.17 7.27
N GLY A 65 -12.39 -6.35 6.52
CA GLY A 65 -11.04 -6.24 7.07
C GLY A 65 -10.72 -4.83 7.59
N ILE A 66 -11.09 -3.79 6.83
CA ILE A 66 -10.94 -2.41 7.28
C ILE A 66 -11.86 -2.09 8.46
N ALA A 67 -13.09 -2.59 8.46
CA ALA A 67 -13.99 -2.42 9.60
C ALA A 67 -13.44 -3.08 10.88
N ASP A 68 -12.84 -4.28 10.77
CA ASP A 68 -12.17 -4.93 11.89
C ASP A 68 -10.96 -4.11 12.39
N LEU A 69 -10.15 -3.60 11.47
CA LEU A 69 -9.00 -2.76 11.77
C LEU A 69 -9.41 -1.48 12.51
N ASP A 70 -10.42 -0.77 12.02
CA ASP A 70 -10.94 0.44 12.66
C ASP A 70 -11.55 0.13 14.03
N ARG A 71 -12.25 -1.00 14.18
CA ARG A 71 -12.81 -1.45 15.46
C ARG A 71 -11.71 -1.73 16.50
N ARG A 72 -10.59 -2.34 16.10
CA ARG A 72 -9.44 -2.60 17.00
C ARG A 72 -8.77 -1.30 17.45
N ALA A 73 -8.75 -0.30 16.58
CA ALA A 73 -8.17 1.02 16.87
C ALA A 73 -9.04 1.87 17.82
N GLY A 74 -10.34 1.60 17.89
CA GLY A 74 -11.27 2.30 18.78
C GLY A 74 -11.74 3.65 18.22
N GLU A 75 -11.96 4.61 19.12
CA GLU A 75 -12.47 5.93 18.72
C GLU A 75 -11.51 6.62 17.74
N GLY A 76 -12.05 7.12 16.63
CA GLY A 76 -11.27 7.73 15.54
C GLY A 76 -10.73 6.74 14.50
N GLY A 77 -10.89 5.42 14.72
CA GLY A 77 -10.46 4.38 13.79
C GLY A 77 -8.95 4.30 13.60
N TYR A 78 -8.50 3.42 12.72
CA TYR A 78 -7.07 3.12 12.53
C TYR A 78 -6.26 4.36 12.10
N ARG A 79 -6.87 5.22 11.29
CA ARG A 79 -6.27 6.50 10.86
C ARG A 79 -6.25 7.57 11.95
N GLY A 80 -7.01 7.40 13.03
CA GLY A 80 -7.02 8.29 14.19
C GLY A 80 -5.87 8.01 15.17
N LEU A 81 -5.20 6.86 15.04
CA LEU A 81 -4.04 6.52 15.87
C LEU A 81 -2.85 7.42 15.55
N GLY A 82 -2.44 8.22 16.55
CA GLY A 82 -1.36 9.19 16.40
C GLY A 82 0.03 8.55 16.25
N TRP A 83 0.35 7.54 17.08
CA TRP A 83 1.66 6.91 17.08
C TRP A 83 1.70 5.71 16.13
N GLU A 84 2.81 5.59 15.38
CA GLU A 84 3.04 4.45 14.49
C GLU A 84 3.10 3.12 15.25
N ASP A 85 3.73 3.09 16.43
CA ASP A 85 3.81 1.89 17.26
C ASP A 85 2.44 1.31 17.61
N ASP A 86 1.42 2.15 17.80
CA ASP A 86 0.07 1.70 18.10
C ASP A 86 -0.60 1.08 16.87
N ARG A 87 -0.34 1.65 15.68
CA ARG A 87 -0.78 1.09 14.41
C ARG A 87 -0.10 -0.26 14.15
N VAL A 88 1.21 -0.35 14.36
CA VAL A 88 2.01 -1.57 14.17
C VAL A 88 1.56 -2.71 15.10
N LYS A 89 1.19 -2.42 16.36
CA LYS A 89 0.61 -3.44 17.26
C LYS A 89 -0.64 -4.09 16.66
N ILE A 90 -1.56 -3.27 16.12
CA ILE A 90 -2.77 -3.79 15.48
C ILE A 90 -2.42 -4.59 14.23
N LEU A 91 -1.43 -4.15 13.43
CA LEU A 91 -0.99 -4.91 12.25
C LEU A 91 -0.49 -6.30 12.62
N ARG A 92 0.30 -6.41 13.69
CA ARG A 92 0.76 -7.70 14.23
C ARG A 92 -0.41 -8.59 14.64
N ASP A 93 -1.43 -8.02 15.28
CA ASP A 93 -2.62 -8.79 15.69
C ASP A 93 -3.42 -9.37 14.52
N ILE A 94 -3.32 -8.77 13.33
CA ILE A 94 -4.05 -9.21 12.13
C ILE A 94 -3.16 -9.85 11.07
N GLU A 95 -1.86 -10.01 11.31
CA GLU A 95 -0.90 -10.35 10.25
C GLU A 95 -1.18 -11.71 9.61
N THR A 96 -1.80 -12.65 10.33
CA THR A 96 -2.18 -13.97 9.82
C THR A 96 -3.56 -14.00 9.16
N THR A 97 -4.30 -12.88 9.14
CA THR A 97 -5.65 -12.84 8.58
C THR A 97 -5.61 -12.85 7.04
N PRO A 98 -6.64 -13.41 6.38
CA PRO A 98 -6.74 -13.37 4.92
C PRO A 98 -6.73 -11.94 4.35
N PHE A 99 -7.33 -10.99 5.06
CA PHE A 99 -7.34 -9.58 4.67
C PHE A 99 -5.92 -9.00 4.62
N PHE A 100 -5.16 -9.14 5.72
CA PHE A 100 -3.80 -8.62 5.79
C PHE A 100 -2.90 -9.28 4.73
N GLN A 101 -2.97 -10.60 4.59
CA GLN A 101 -2.17 -11.33 3.60
C GLN A 101 -2.51 -10.94 2.16
N ALA A 102 -3.79 -10.69 1.85
CA ALA A 102 -4.21 -10.23 0.53
C ALA A 102 -3.64 -8.83 0.20
N VAL A 103 -3.69 -7.89 1.15
CA VAL A 103 -3.15 -6.53 0.95
C VAL A 103 -1.62 -6.57 0.88
N ARG A 104 -0.96 -7.23 1.84
CA ARG A 104 0.50 -7.38 1.86
C ARG A 104 1.03 -8.05 0.59
N GLY A 105 0.39 -9.12 0.14
CA GLY A 105 0.79 -9.89 -1.03
C GLY A 105 0.66 -9.09 -2.32
N ASP A 106 -0.44 -8.34 -2.49
CA ASP A 106 -0.63 -7.45 -3.63
C ASP A 106 0.44 -6.34 -3.65
N LEU A 107 0.68 -5.70 -2.50
CA LEU A 107 1.63 -4.58 -2.36
C LEU A 107 3.05 -4.92 -2.81
N VAL A 108 3.54 -6.16 -2.60
CA VAL A 108 4.87 -6.57 -3.07
C VAL A 108 5.03 -6.31 -4.57
N VAL A 109 3.96 -6.49 -5.34
CA VAL A 109 3.96 -6.26 -6.79
C VAL A 109 3.48 -4.85 -7.11
N SER A 110 2.32 -4.44 -6.59
CA SER A 110 1.67 -3.19 -6.99
C SER A 110 2.41 -1.94 -6.52
N PHE A 111 3.17 -2.01 -5.42
CA PHE A 111 3.99 -0.90 -4.95
C PHE A 111 5.35 -0.85 -5.65
N TYR A 112 6.15 -1.92 -5.56
CA TYR A 112 7.53 -1.92 -6.06
C TYR A 112 7.65 -1.96 -7.59
N ASN A 113 6.60 -2.35 -8.31
CA ASN A 113 6.60 -2.34 -9.78
C ASN A 113 6.16 -1.00 -10.41
N GLN A 114 6.09 0.07 -9.62
CA GLN A 114 5.88 1.42 -10.16
C GLN A 114 7.22 1.98 -10.63
N LYS A 115 7.41 2.09 -11.96
CA LYS A 115 8.70 2.49 -12.57
C LYS A 115 9.27 3.81 -12.03
N GLU A 116 8.38 4.74 -11.67
CA GLU A 116 8.74 6.02 -11.06
C GLU A 116 9.46 5.87 -9.72
N LEU A 117 9.27 4.75 -9.00
CA LEU A 117 9.93 4.47 -7.73
C LEU A 117 11.27 3.73 -7.87
N TRP A 118 11.58 3.17 -9.03
CA TRP A 118 12.80 2.37 -9.19
C TRP A 118 14.08 3.12 -8.80
N PRO A 119 14.27 4.41 -9.17
CA PRO A 119 15.42 5.18 -8.71
C PRO A 119 15.47 5.37 -7.19
N HIS A 120 14.31 5.45 -6.51
CA HIS A 120 14.26 5.57 -5.05
C HIS A 120 14.75 4.31 -4.33
N PHE A 121 14.70 3.15 -5.00
CA PHE A 121 15.16 1.87 -4.46
C PHE A 121 16.54 1.44 -5.01
N GLY A 122 17.24 2.31 -5.74
CA GLY A 122 18.49 1.96 -6.40
C GLY A 122 18.33 0.91 -7.50
N TYR A 123 17.12 0.73 -8.04
CA TYR A 123 16.86 -0.21 -9.13
C TYR A 123 16.95 0.50 -10.48
N GLU A 124 17.82 0.01 -11.37
CA GLU A 124 18.10 0.66 -12.65
C GLU A 124 17.16 0.26 -13.81
N GLY A 125 16.12 -0.51 -13.51
CA GLY A 125 15.16 -1.01 -14.50
C GLY A 125 15.60 -2.27 -15.23
N GLU A 126 14.75 -2.82 -16.10
CA GLU A 126 14.94 -4.19 -16.58
C GLU A 126 16.27 -4.43 -17.31
N SER A 127 16.92 -5.55 -17.00
CA SER A 127 18.23 -5.88 -17.56
C SER A 127 18.16 -6.49 -18.96
N TYR A 128 17.09 -7.24 -19.26
CA TYR A 128 16.98 -8.04 -20.48
C TYR A 128 17.03 -7.21 -21.75
N SER A 129 16.26 -6.10 -21.80
CA SER A 129 16.24 -5.20 -22.96
C SER A 129 17.49 -4.33 -23.07
N LYS A 130 18.35 -4.34 -22.04
CA LYS A 130 19.46 -3.39 -21.85
C LYS A 130 20.84 -4.04 -21.81
N GLY A 131 20.94 -5.33 -22.11
CA GLY A 131 22.22 -6.05 -22.19
C GLY A 131 22.85 -6.39 -20.82
N GLY A 132 22.05 -6.44 -19.75
CA GLY A 132 22.52 -6.77 -18.40
C GLY A 132 22.87 -5.56 -17.52
N TYR A 133 23.42 -5.85 -16.33
CA TYR A 133 23.89 -4.85 -15.36
C TYR A 133 25.42 -4.73 -15.27
N ILE A 134 26.19 -5.58 -15.97
CA ILE A 134 27.67 -5.59 -15.87
C ILE A 134 28.29 -4.21 -16.11
N ALA A 135 27.70 -3.38 -16.98
CA ALA A 135 28.16 -2.01 -17.26
C ALA A 135 27.16 -0.93 -16.82
N ARG A 136 26.18 -1.28 -15.97
CA ARG A 136 25.08 -0.41 -15.49
C ARG A 136 24.63 -0.92 -14.13
N GLY A 137 25.06 -0.34 -13.02
CA GLY A 137 24.48 -0.67 -11.71
C GLY A 137 25.05 -1.85 -10.95
N PHE A 138 25.80 -2.76 -11.59
CA PHE A 138 26.33 -3.95 -10.90
C PHE A 138 27.26 -3.58 -9.73
N ASP A 139 28.07 -2.52 -9.90
CA ASP A 139 29.03 -2.03 -8.89
C ASP A 139 28.55 -0.75 -8.16
N ASP A 140 27.34 -0.26 -8.44
CA ASP A 140 26.82 1.01 -7.89
C ASP A 140 26.21 0.85 -6.47
N ILE A 141 26.61 -0.22 -5.76
CA ILE A 141 26.04 -0.62 -4.48
C ILE A 141 26.90 -0.07 -3.33
N GLU A 142 26.44 0.99 -2.65
CA GLU A 142 27.16 1.60 -1.51
C GLU A 142 27.06 0.82 -0.19
N TRP A 143 26.34 -0.31 -0.14
CA TRP A 143 25.98 -1.00 1.10
C TRP A 143 26.67 -2.36 1.34
N LEU A 144 27.73 -2.68 0.59
CA LEU A 144 28.65 -3.78 0.91
C LEU A 144 29.91 -3.28 1.62
#